data_AF-A0A1S8N267-F1
#
_entry.id   AF-A0A1S8N267-F1
#
_cell.length_a   1.000
_cell.length_b   1.000
_cell.length_c   1.000
_cell.angle_alpha   90.00
_cell.angle_beta   90.00
_cell.angle_gamma   90.00
#
_symmetry.space_group_name_H-M   'P 1'
#
loop_
_entity.id
_entity.type
_entity.pdbx_description
1 polymer ?
#
loop_
_entity_poly.entity_id
_entity_poly.type
_entity_poly.pdbx_seq_one_letter_code
_entity_poly.pdbx_strand_id
1 'polypeptide(L)'
;MDDIKEFNFNVNGFDIKSSYFQKTINKIFIPTLRKWTKMSKKKDERFIIFLAAPPAVGKTTLSLFLEYLSKNVEGVEEIQAIGLDGFHFYADYIKSHSININGKETPMSEVKGCLETFDIDKLKVKLKELQKKNIKWPVYDRNIHDVVDESIFVDKKIAIIEGNWLLSDEAKWRDLKDFCDYSIFVYADENLLRRRLIERKMKGGLSHEEAVSFYKNSDRVNITRVLKNHYSADLELIMDDNGDYIRI
;
A
#
# COMPACT_ATOMS: atom_id res chain seq x y z
N MET A 1 -28.96 9.90 11.18
CA MET A 1 -27.56 9.77 11.61
C MET A 1 -26.93 8.75 10.69
N ASP A 2 -25.83 9.10 10.01
CA ASP A 2 -25.11 8.12 9.20
C ASP A 2 -24.57 7.03 10.13
N ASP A 3 -24.99 5.78 9.93
CA ASP A 3 -24.57 4.63 10.74
C ASP A 3 -23.10 4.33 10.47
N ILE A 4 -22.25 4.41 11.50
CA ILE A 4 -20.82 4.11 11.43
C ILE A 4 -20.62 2.64 11.78
N LYS A 5 -19.89 1.91 10.95
CA LYS A 5 -19.49 0.52 11.22
C LYS A 5 -18.03 0.47 11.62
N GLU A 6 -17.75 -0.19 12.74
CA GLU A 6 -16.39 -0.40 13.25
C GLU A 6 -15.89 -1.80 12.89
N PHE A 7 -14.60 -1.87 12.56
CA PHE A 7 -13.88 -3.10 12.22
C PHE A 7 -12.54 -3.10 12.94
N ASN A 8 -12.03 -4.30 13.25
CA ASN A 8 -10.72 -4.47 13.86
C ASN A 8 -9.87 -5.38 12.98
N PHE A 9 -8.65 -4.95 12.66
CA PHE A 9 -7.72 -5.66 11.80
C PHE A 9 -6.37 -5.78 12.47
N ASN A 10 -5.76 -6.97 12.41
CA ASN A 10 -4.38 -7.13 12.83
C ASN A 10 -3.45 -6.69 11.69
N VAL A 11 -2.68 -5.62 11.93
CA VAL A 11 -1.71 -5.07 10.97
C VAL A 11 -0.32 -5.14 11.60
N ASN A 12 0.50 -6.08 11.12
CA ASN A 12 1.86 -6.33 11.64
C ASN A 12 1.89 -6.60 13.15
N GLY A 13 0.94 -7.39 13.67
CA GLY A 13 0.85 -7.73 15.09
C GLY A 13 0.11 -6.70 15.95
N PHE A 14 -0.32 -5.57 15.38
CA PHE A 14 -1.08 -4.54 16.09
C PHE A 14 -2.55 -4.55 15.68
N ASP A 15 -3.44 -4.51 16.65
CA ASP A 15 -4.87 -4.36 16.41
C ASP A 15 -5.20 -2.91 16.06
N ILE A 16 -5.62 -2.69 14.82
CA ILE A 16 -6.00 -1.41 14.27
C ILE A 16 -7.52 -1.39 14.09
N LYS A 17 -8.16 -0.46 14.81
CA LYS A 17 -9.57 -0.13 14.59
C LYS A 17 -9.72 0.77 13.37
N SER A 18 -10.71 0.49 12.56
CA SER A 18 -11.15 1.33 11.44
C SER A 18 -12.66 1.49 11.46
N SER A 19 -13.14 2.67 11.09
CA SER A 19 -14.56 2.98 11.07
C SER A 19 -14.95 3.60 9.75
N TYR A 20 -16.07 3.14 9.17
CA TYR A 20 -16.56 3.60 7.88
C TYR A 20 -18.05 3.92 7.97
N PHE A 21 -18.50 5.00 7.32
CA PHE A 21 -19.93 5.25 7.20
C PHE A 21 -20.58 4.16 6.32
N GLN A 22 -21.75 3.67 6.71
CA GLN A 22 -22.51 2.69 5.93
C GLN A 22 -22.79 3.19 4.50
N LYS A 23 -22.95 4.50 4.31
CA LYS A 23 -23.10 5.12 2.98
C LYS A 23 -21.85 4.89 2.12
N THR A 24 -20.66 4.96 2.69
CA THR A 24 -19.38 4.77 1.99
C THR A 24 -19.23 3.31 1.57
N ILE A 25 -19.54 2.39 2.47
CA ILE A 25 -19.59 0.95 2.17
C ILE A 25 -20.54 0.67 1.00
N ASN A 26 -21.76 1.19 1.07
CA ASN A 26 -22.80 0.88 0.08
C ASN A 26 -22.63 1.59 -1.26
N LYS A 27 -22.06 2.80 -1.28
CA LYS A 27 -21.95 3.63 -2.48
C LYS A 27 -20.58 3.57 -3.16
N ILE A 28 -19.52 3.23 -2.42
CA ILE A 28 -18.15 3.18 -2.94
C ILE A 28 -17.65 1.73 -2.96
N PHE A 29 -17.53 1.09 -1.80
CA PHE A 29 -16.81 -0.19 -1.71
C PHE A 29 -17.56 -1.37 -2.32
N ILE A 30 -18.83 -1.61 -1.97
CA ILE A 30 -19.62 -2.71 -2.53
C ILE A 30 -19.75 -2.61 -4.06
N PRO A 31 -20.08 -1.43 -4.65
CA PRO A 31 -20.12 -1.29 -6.10
C PRO A 31 -18.76 -1.55 -6.77
N THR A 32 -17.67 -1.13 -6.13
CA THR A 32 -16.31 -1.35 -6.62
C THR A 32 -15.93 -2.83 -6.60
N LEU A 33 -16.22 -3.55 -5.51
CA LEU A 33 -16.01 -5.00 -5.41
C LEU A 33 -16.80 -5.79 -6.47
N ARG A 34 -18.07 -5.40 -6.70
CA ARG A 34 -18.91 -5.98 -7.76
C ARG A 34 -18.35 -5.68 -9.16
N LYS A 35 -17.77 -4.50 -9.37
CA LYS A 35 -17.08 -4.14 -10.63
C LYS A 35 -15.87 -5.06 -10.86
N TRP A 36 -15.01 -5.25 -9.86
CA TRP A 36 -13.85 -6.15 -9.96
C TRP A 36 -14.25 -7.61 -10.19
N THR A 37 -15.32 -8.07 -9.55
CA THR A 37 -15.89 -9.41 -9.80
C THR A 37 -16.30 -9.58 -11.26
N LYS A 38 -16.93 -8.57 -11.87
CA LYS A 38 -17.32 -8.63 -13.28
C LYS A 38 -16.11 -8.56 -14.22
N MET A 39 -15.11 -7.74 -13.89
CA MET A 39 -13.91 -7.58 -14.71
C MET A 39 -13.01 -8.83 -14.67
N SER A 40 -12.79 -9.39 -13.48
CA SER A 40 -11.95 -10.59 -13.29
C SER A 40 -12.49 -11.82 -14.02
N LYS A 41 -13.82 -11.94 -14.18
CA LYS A 41 -14.46 -13.02 -14.97
C LYS A 41 -14.17 -12.95 -16.48
N LYS A 42 -13.71 -11.80 -16.99
CA LYS A 42 -13.36 -11.62 -18.41
C LYS A 42 -11.88 -11.95 -18.70
N LYS A 43 -11.12 -12.35 -17.68
CA LYS A 43 -9.69 -12.62 -17.77
C LYS A 43 -9.43 -14.04 -17.31
N ASP A 44 -8.63 -14.80 -18.05
CA ASP A 44 -8.25 -16.16 -17.66
C ASP A 44 -7.16 -16.14 -16.57
N GLU A 45 -6.26 -15.15 -16.63
CA GLU A 45 -5.22 -14.88 -15.66
C GLU A 45 -5.74 -14.18 -14.38
N ARG A 46 -4.91 -14.11 -13.33
CA ARG A 46 -5.25 -13.39 -12.09
C ARG A 46 -5.52 -11.91 -12.37
N PHE A 47 -6.53 -11.36 -11.71
CA PHE A 47 -6.87 -9.94 -11.78
C PHE A 47 -6.12 -9.19 -10.67
N ILE A 48 -5.19 -8.31 -11.06
CA ILE A 48 -4.29 -7.62 -10.13
C ILE A 48 -4.74 -6.17 -9.98
N ILE A 49 -4.90 -5.76 -8.73
CA ILE A 49 -5.30 -4.40 -8.35
C ILE A 49 -4.13 -3.76 -7.63
N PHE A 50 -3.75 -2.55 -8.01
CA PHE A 50 -2.79 -1.75 -7.25
C PHE A 50 -3.50 -0.73 -6.38
N LEU A 51 -3.12 -0.66 -5.11
CA LEU A 51 -3.59 0.34 -4.16
C LEU A 51 -2.38 1.15 -3.66
N ALA A 52 -2.27 2.38 -4.14
CA ALA A 52 -1.23 3.31 -3.71
C ALA A 52 -1.79 4.45 -2.85
N ALA A 53 -0.99 4.88 -1.91
CA ALA A 53 -1.26 6.01 -1.06
C ALA A 53 0.05 6.49 -0.44
N PRO A 54 0.16 7.77 -0.04
CA PRO A 54 1.23 8.20 0.84
C PRO A 54 1.31 7.36 2.13
N PRO A 55 2.49 7.33 2.80
CA PRO A 55 2.62 6.66 4.09
C PRO A 55 1.64 7.26 5.13
N ALA A 56 1.19 6.42 6.07
CA ALA A 56 0.25 6.76 7.15
C ALA A 56 -1.19 7.13 6.78
N VAL A 57 -1.59 6.99 5.51
CA VAL A 57 -2.99 7.11 5.09
C VAL A 57 -3.86 5.99 5.68
N GLY A 58 -3.32 4.76 5.79
CA GLY A 58 -4.10 3.58 6.22
C GLY A 58 -4.39 2.60 5.09
N LYS A 59 -3.58 2.61 4.03
CA LYS A 59 -3.72 1.73 2.86
C LYS A 59 -3.80 0.23 3.19
N THR A 60 -2.95 -0.26 4.10
CA THR A 60 -3.00 -1.67 4.56
C THR A 60 -4.33 -1.98 5.27
N THR A 61 -4.84 -1.04 6.08
CA THR A 61 -6.14 -1.20 6.75
C THR A 61 -7.28 -1.22 5.74
N LEU A 62 -7.24 -0.33 4.73
CA LEU A 62 -8.23 -0.30 3.66
C LEU A 62 -8.20 -1.59 2.83
N SER A 63 -7.02 -2.11 2.46
CA SER A 63 -6.93 -3.36 1.69
C SER A 63 -7.48 -4.57 2.46
N LEU A 64 -7.18 -4.66 3.77
CA LEU A 64 -7.73 -5.70 4.64
C LEU A 64 -9.25 -5.55 4.82
N PHE A 65 -9.75 -4.32 4.89
CA PHE A 65 -11.17 -4.07 4.95
C PHE A 65 -11.90 -4.47 3.66
N LEU A 66 -11.33 -4.17 2.49
CA LEU A 66 -11.86 -4.62 1.21
C LEU A 66 -11.83 -6.15 1.11
N GLU A 67 -10.79 -6.79 1.62
CA GLU A 67 -10.70 -8.25 1.73
C GLU A 67 -11.82 -8.82 2.62
N TYR A 68 -12.00 -8.25 3.80
CA TYR A 68 -13.10 -8.60 4.69
C TYR A 68 -14.46 -8.44 4.00
N LEU A 69 -14.72 -7.29 3.37
CA LEU A 69 -15.98 -7.05 2.67
C LEU A 69 -16.21 -8.07 1.55
N SER A 70 -15.17 -8.43 0.79
CA SER A 70 -15.31 -9.39 -0.31
C SER A 70 -15.82 -10.77 0.15
N LYS A 71 -15.45 -11.19 1.36
CA LYS A 71 -15.89 -12.46 1.97
C LYS A 71 -17.32 -12.39 2.51
N ASN A 72 -17.82 -11.19 2.79
CA ASN A 72 -19.10 -10.98 3.49
C ASN A 72 -20.21 -10.40 2.60
N VAL A 73 -19.92 -10.13 1.32
CA VAL A 73 -20.89 -9.57 0.37
C VAL A 73 -21.22 -10.61 -0.68
N GLU A 74 -22.49 -10.98 -0.77
CA GLU A 74 -22.96 -11.97 -1.74
C GLU A 74 -22.70 -11.52 -3.19
N GLY A 75 -22.24 -12.47 -4.01
CA GLY A 75 -21.97 -12.26 -5.43
C GLY A 75 -20.69 -11.47 -5.72
N VAL A 76 -19.83 -11.29 -4.73
CA VAL A 76 -18.48 -10.73 -4.87
C VAL A 76 -17.45 -11.87 -4.84
N GLU A 77 -16.48 -11.80 -5.75
CA GLU A 77 -15.32 -12.69 -5.76
C GLU A 77 -14.38 -12.34 -4.60
N GLU A 78 -13.91 -13.34 -3.86
CA GLU A 78 -12.97 -13.13 -2.76
C GLU A 78 -11.68 -12.49 -3.29
N ILE A 79 -11.23 -11.46 -2.59
CA ILE A 79 -9.95 -10.82 -2.87
C ILE A 79 -8.92 -11.22 -1.81
N GLN A 80 -7.64 -11.18 -2.18
CA GLN A 80 -6.53 -11.35 -1.25
C GLN A 80 -5.67 -10.10 -1.23
N ALA A 81 -5.47 -9.49 -0.06
CA ALA A 81 -4.59 -8.34 0.10
C ALA A 81 -3.15 -8.78 0.40
N ILE A 82 -2.18 -8.21 -0.32
CA ILE A 82 -0.74 -8.42 -0.13
C ILE A 82 0.01 -7.08 -0.21
N GLY A 83 1.17 -7.00 0.43
CA GLY A 83 1.97 -5.76 0.52
C GLY A 83 3.16 -5.72 -0.44
N LEU A 84 3.55 -4.52 -0.83
CA LEU A 84 4.77 -4.22 -1.58
C LEU A 84 6.04 -4.34 -0.72
N ASP A 85 5.94 -4.16 0.60
CA ASP A 85 7.10 -4.02 1.49
C ASP A 85 8.07 -5.23 1.43
N GLY A 86 7.60 -6.43 1.07
CA GLY A 86 8.44 -7.62 0.86
C GLY A 86 9.43 -7.53 -0.33
N PHE A 87 9.39 -6.44 -1.09
CA PHE A 87 10.33 -6.16 -2.18
C PHE A 87 11.33 -5.07 -1.83
N HIS A 88 11.46 -4.69 -0.55
CA HIS A 88 12.67 -4.00 -0.13
C HIS A 88 13.91 -4.85 -0.47
N PHE A 89 15.05 -4.19 -0.71
CA PHE A 89 16.32 -4.92 -0.63
C PHE A 89 16.50 -5.45 0.80
N TYR A 90 17.16 -6.60 0.94
CA TYR A 90 17.45 -7.20 2.25
C TYR A 90 18.22 -6.23 3.14
N ALA A 91 18.07 -6.38 4.46
CA ALA A 91 18.64 -5.46 5.44
C ALA A 91 20.16 -5.31 5.27
N ASP A 92 20.87 -6.39 4.97
CA ASP A 92 22.33 -6.35 4.77
C ASP A 92 22.73 -5.60 3.50
N TYR A 93 21.93 -5.70 2.43
CA TYR A 93 22.13 -4.88 1.23
C TYR A 93 21.90 -3.40 1.55
N ILE A 94 20.79 -3.07 2.21
CA ILE A 94 20.46 -1.70 2.64
C ILE A 94 21.55 -1.09 3.54
N LYS A 95 22.18 -1.89 4.41
CA LYS A 95 23.25 -1.44 5.31
C LYS A 95 24.58 -1.19 4.60
N SER A 96 24.85 -1.89 3.50
CA SER A 96 26.15 -1.90 2.82
C SER A 96 26.21 -1.11 1.52
N HIS A 97 25.05 -0.63 1.02
CA HIS A 97 24.96 0.06 -0.27
C HIS A 97 24.50 1.51 -0.12
N SER A 98 24.90 2.31 -1.11
CA SER A 98 24.48 3.70 -1.30
C SER A 98 23.76 3.85 -2.63
N ILE A 99 22.92 4.87 -2.72
CA ILE A 99 22.21 5.25 -3.94
C ILE A 99 22.50 6.71 -4.28
N ASN A 100 22.42 7.03 -5.58
CA ASN A 100 22.53 8.40 -6.02
C ASN A 100 21.14 9.07 -6.02
N ILE A 101 20.95 10.06 -5.15
CA ILE A 101 19.75 10.89 -5.12
C ILE A 101 20.17 12.31 -5.50
N ASN A 102 19.69 12.80 -6.64
CA ASN A 102 19.98 14.16 -7.15
C ASN A 102 21.49 14.48 -7.24
N GLY A 103 22.30 13.52 -7.67
CA GLY A 103 23.75 13.68 -7.80
C GLY A 103 24.54 13.42 -6.53
N LYS A 104 23.87 13.16 -5.38
CA LYS A 104 24.52 12.88 -4.10
C LYS A 104 24.47 11.38 -3.78
N GLU A 105 25.62 10.80 -3.51
CA GLU A 105 25.71 9.45 -2.92
C GLU A 105 25.18 9.49 -1.48
N THR A 106 24.16 8.67 -1.21
CA THR A 106 23.43 8.63 0.05
C THR A 106 23.31 7.18 0.49
N PRO A 107 23.72 6.81 1.73
CA PRO A 107 23.52 5.46 2.25
C PRO A 107 22.04 5.06 2.21
N MET A 108 21.74 3.85 1.72
CA MET A 108 20.35 3.41 1.60
C MET A 108 19.64 3.31 2.96
N SER A 109 20.40 3.05 4.03
CA SER A 109 19.93 3.02 5.41
C SER A 109 19.32 4.35 5.89
N GLU A 110 19.75 5.49 5.34
CA GLU A 110 19.25 6.83 5.71
C GLU A 110 17.92 7.18 5.03
N VAL A 111 17.61 6.50 3.92
CA VAL A 111 16.45 6.79 3.05
C VAL A 111 15.50 5.60 2.91
N LYS A 112 15.59 4.64 3.85
CA LYS A 112 14.74 3.44 3.88
C LYS A 112 13.26 3.80 3.72
N GLY A 113 12.60 3.15 2.77
CA GLY A 113 11.21 3.42 2.40
C GLY A 113 11.04 4.29 1.15
N CYS A 114 12.11 4.95 0.67
CA CYS A 114 12.11 5.60 -0.64
C CYS A 114 12.04 4.57 -1.78
N LEU A 115 11.65 5.03 -2.96
CA LEU A 115 11.44 4.22 -4.16
C LEU A 115 12.67 3.37 -4.54
N GLU A 116 13.88 3.89 -4.33
CA GLU A 116 15.16 3.22 -4.64
C GLU A 116 15.51 2.09 -3.67
N THR A 117 14.83 2.00 -2.51
CA THR A 117 15.09 0.95 -1.52
C THR A 117 14.34 -0.35 -1.80
N PHE A 118 13.67 -0.44 -2.96
CA PHE A 118 12.97 -1.61 -3.44
C PHE A 118 13.67 -2.23 -4.64
N ASP A 119 13.70 -3.56 -4.67
CA ASP A 119 14.12 -4.37 -5.79
C ASP A 119 12.97 -4.50 -6.80
N ILE A 120 12.92 -3.54 -7.73
CA ILE A 120 11.88 -3.51 -8.78
C ILE A 120 12.00 -4.67 -9.76
N ASP A 121 13.20 -5.18 -10.01
CA ASP A 121 13.40 -6.28 -10.94
C ASP A 121 12.85 -7.58 -10.34
N LYS A 122 13.10 -7.83 -9.05
CA LYS A 122 12.45 -8.91 -8.29
C LYS A 122 10.92 -8.77 -8.28
N LEU A 123 10.40 -7.55 -8.12
CA LEU A 123 8.96 -7.28 -8.17
C LEU A 123 8.35 -7.61 -9.54
N LYS A 124 8.95 -7.15 -10.64
CA LYS A 124 8.48 -7.42 -12.01
C LYS A 124 8.43 -8.92 -12.30
N VAL A 125 9.46 -9.66 -11.87
CA VAL A 125 9.47 -11.13 -11.99
C VAL A 125 8.30 -11.73 -11.21
N LYS A 126 8.08 -11.34 -9.94
CA LYS A 126 6.97 -11.89 -9.16
C LYS A 126 5.59 -11.50 -9.66
N LEU A 127 5.38 -10.28 -10.16
CA LEU A 127 4.11 -9.89 -10.76
C LEU A 127 3.78 -10.75 -11.97
N LYS A 128 4.77 -11.03 -12.83
CA LYS A 128 4.60 -11.89 -14.01
C LYS A 128 4.24 -13.33 -13.63
N GLU A 129 4.79 -13.84 -12.53
CA GLU A 129 4.39 -15.14 -11.99
C GLU A 129 2.98 -15.10 -11.37
N LEU A 130 2.67 -14.06 -10.60
CA LEU A 130 1.40 -13.88 -9.89
C LEU A 130 0.21 -13.87 -10.85
N GLN A 131 0.37 -13.26 -12.03
CA GLN A 131 -0.66 -13.25 -13.09
C GLN A 131 -1.05 -14.67 -13.53
N LYS A 132 -0.10 -15.61 -13.54
CA LYS A 132 -0.25 -16.90 -14.23
C LYS A 132 -0.50 -18.08 -13.30
N LYS A 133 -0.05 -18.02 -12.05
CA LYS A 133 -0.09 -19.17 -11.13
C LYS A 133 -0.28 -18.74 -9.67
N ASN A 134 -0.55 -19.73 -8.83
CA ASN A 134 -0.48 -19.57 -7.39
C ASN A 134 0.99 -19.53 -6.98
N ILE A 135 1.35 -18.56 -6.14
CA ILE A 135 2.73 -18.32 -5.75
C ILE A 135 2.81 -18.03 -4.26
N LYS A 136 4.02 -18.15 -3.72
CA LYS A 136 4.33 -17.52 -2.44
C LYS A 136 4.88 -16.12 -2.65
N TRP A 137 4.41 -15.18 -1.84
CA TRP A 137 4.73 -13.75 -1.88
C TRP A 137 5.62 -13.38 -0.70
N PRO A 138 6.68 -12.58 -0.92
CA PRO A 138 7.56 -12.12 0.16
C PRO A 138 6.84 -11.07 1.02
N VAL A 139 7.25 -10.96 2.28
CA VAL A 139 6.76 -9.93 3.20
C VAL A 139 7.93 -9.25 3.89
N TYR A 140 7.71 -8.04 4.40
CA TYR A 140 8.64 -7.39 5.30
C TYR A 140 8.23 -7.66 6.73
N ASP A 141 9.05 -8.38 7.49
CA ASP A 141 8.79 -8.66 8.90
C ASP A 141 9.32 -7.52 9.76
N ARG A 142 8.40 -6.88 10.50
CA ARG A 142 8.74 -5.73 11.37
C ARG A 142 9.46 -6.12 12.65
N ASN A 143 9.42 -7.38 13.08
CA ASN A 143 10.10 -7.86 14.28
C ASN A 143 11.60 -8.02 14.04
N ILE A 144 11.97 -8.61 12.89
CA ILE A 144 13.38 -8.79 12.50
C ILE A 144 13.91 -7.63 11.64
N HIS A 145 13.02 -6.74 11.19
CA HIS A 145 13.33 -5.61 10.31
C HIS A 145 13.97 -5.99 8.96
N ASP A 146 13.52 -7.11 8.37
CA ASP A 146 14.04 -7.63 7.10
C ASP A 146 12.95 -8.31 6.25
N VAL A 147 13.27 -8.58 5.00
CA VAL A 147 12.43 -9.32 4.06
C VAL A 147 12.47 -10.81 4.37
N VAL A 148 11.29 -11.41 4.46
CA VAL A 148 11.09 -12.86 4.54
C VAL A 148 10.46 -13.31 3.23
N ASP A 149 11.19 -14.11 2.47
CA ASP A 149 10.69 -14.67 1.23
C ASP A 149 9.58 -15.69 1.48
N GLU A 150 8.80 -15.96 0.43
CA GLU A 150 7.89 -17.10 0.40
C GLU A 150 6.89 -17.19 1.58
N SER A 151 6.43 -16.04 2.10
CA SER A 151 5.69 -16.00 3.37
C SER A 151 4.17 -16.14 3.22
N ILE A 152 3.57 -15.55 2.19
CA ILE A 152 2.12 -15.59 1.97
C ILE A 152 1.82 -16.41 0.72
N PHE A 153 1.02 -17.47 0.83
CA PHE A 153 0.53 -18.18 -0.35
C PHE A 153 -0.64 -17.41 -0.96
N VAL A 154 -0.52 -17.03 -2.24
CA VAL A 154 -1.52 -16.24 -2.96
C VAL A 154 -2.22 -17.12 -4.00
N ASP A 155 -3.52 -17.35 -3.81
CA ASP A 155 -4.32 -18.30 -4.61
C ASP A 155 -5.67 -17.74 -5.09
N LYS A 156 -6.08 -16.58 -4.59
CA LYS A 156 -7.34 -15.94 -5.01
C LYS A 156 -7.27 -15.34 -6.41
N LYS A 157 -8.40 -15.40 -7.12
CA LYS A 157 -8.53 -14.86 -8.49
C LYS A 157 -8.26 -13.35 -8.57
N ILE A 158 -8.58 -12.61 -7.50
CA ILE A 158 -8.32 -11.18 -7.37
C ILE A 158 -7.27 -10.96 -6.28
N ALA A 159 -6.18 -10.26 -6.61
CA ALA A 159 -5.18 -9.83 -5.64
C ALA A 159 -5.11 -8.30 -5.60
N ILE A 160 -5.20 -7.71 -4.39
CA ILE A 160 -4.85 -6.31 -4.17
C ILE A 160 -3.43 -6.26 -3.66
N ILE A 161 -2.57 -5.51 -4.34
CA ILE A 161 -1.23 -5.19 -3.89
C ILE A 161 -1.27 -3.75 -3.35
N GLU A 162 -0.92 -3.57 -2.09
CA GLU A 162 -0.83 -2.25 -1.47
C GLU A 162 0.62 -1.79 -1.32
N GLY A 163 0.91 -0.52 -1.63
CA GLY A 163 2.27 0.01 -1.60
C GLY A 163 2.35 1.47 -2.05
N ASN A 164 3.26 2.25 -1.47
CA ASN A 164 3.33 3.69 -1.74
C ASN A 164 3.65 4.03 -3.21
N TRP A 165 4.40 3.15 -3.87
CA TRP A 165 5.07 3.43 -5.14
C TRP A 165 4.43 2.73 -6.35
N LEU A 166 3.40 1.90 -6.15
CA LEU A 166 2.82 1.06 -7.22
C LEU A 166 2.27 1.85 -8.42
N LEU A 167 1.84 3.09 -8.17
CA LEU A 167 1.31 3.99 -9.18
C LEU A 167 2.36 5.04 -9.63
N SER A 168 3.63 4.88 -9.26
CA SER A 168 4.66 5.86 -9.60
C SER A 168 4.87 5.96 -11.12
N ASP A 169 4.89 7.19 -11.63
CA ASP A 169 5.17 7.50 -13.04
C ASP A 169 6.67 7.66 -13.34
N GLU A 170 7.53 7.36 -12.37
CA GLU A 170 8.97 7.48 -12.52
C GLU A 170 9.57 6.34 -13.36
N ALA A 171 10.72 6.60 -13.99
CA ALA A 171 11.40 5.62 -14.83
C ALA A 171 11.66 4.31 -14.06
N LYS A 172 11.55 3.19 -14.78
CA LYS A 172 11.51 1.79 -14.26
C LYS A 172 10.21 1.40 -13.54
N TRP A 173 9.61 2.29 -12.74
CA TRP A 173 8.37 2.04 -11.99
C TRP A 173 7.12 2.18 -12.83
N ARG A 174 7.12 3.11 -13.78
CA ARG A 174 6.01 3.32 -14.73
C ARG A 174 5.57 2.02 -15.41
N ASP A 175 6.50 1.12 -15.72
CA ASP A 175 6.22 -0.16 -16.40
C ASP A 175 5.39 -1.12 -15.53
N LEU A 176 5.30 -0.89 -14.21
CA LEU A 176 4.46 -1.71 -13.34
C LEU A 176 2.98 -1.61 -13.72
N LYS A 177 2.56 -0.52 -14.36
CA LYS A 177 1.18 -0.34 -14.85
C LYS A 177 0.74 -1.48 -15.77
N ASP A 178 1.66 -2.11 -16.49
CA ASP A 178 1.35 -3.20 -17.43
C ASP A 178 0.91 -4.48 -16.70
N PHE A 179 1.16 -4.57 -15.38
CA PHE A 179 0.69 -5.67 -14.53
C PHE A 179 -0.63 -5.34 -13.81
N CYS A 180 -1.11 -4.10 -13.90
CA CYS A 180 -2.25 -3.60 -13.14
C CYS A 180 -3.53 -3.64 -13.98
N ASP A 181 -4.54 -4.37 -13.51
CA ASP A 181 -5.86 -4.42 -14.14
C ASP A 181 -6.84 -3.37 -13.58
N TYR A 182 -6.57 -2.87 -12.37
CA TYR A 182 -7.32 -1.79 -11.74
C TYR A 182 -6.46 -1.06 -10.72
N SER A 183 -6.51 0.26 -10.72
CA SER A 183 -5.69 1.08 -9.85
C SER A 183 -6.54 1.92 -8.89
N ILE A 184 -6.06 2.05 -7.65
CA ILE A 184 -6.65 2.88 -6.60
C ILE A 184 -5.57 3.80 -6.08
N PHE A 185 -5.84 5.10 -6.05
CA PHE A 185 -5.00 6.07 -5.37
C PHE A 185 -5.77 6.74 -4.24
N VAL A 186 -5.16 6.81 -3.07
CA VAL A 186 -5.76 7.41 -1.88
C VAL A 186 -4.98 8.65 -1.47
N TYR A 187 -5.63 9.79 -1.54
CA TYR A 187 -5.17 11.08 -1.06
C TYR A 187 -5.51 11.26 0.43
N ALA A 188 -4.74 12.10 1.10
CA ALA A 188 -5.04 12.56 2.45
C ALA A 188 -4.40 13.93 2.67
N ASP A 189 -4.93 14.68 3.64
CA ASP A 189 -4.36 15.96 4.05
C ASP A 189 -2.93 15.78 4.62
N GLU A 190 -1.98 16.59 4.14
CA GLU A 190 -0.56 16.49 4.54
C GLU A 190 -0.38 16.76 6.05
N ASN A 191 -1.20 17.62 6.66
CA ASN A 191 -1.12 17.89 8.10
C ASN A 191 -1.62 16.71 8.93
N LEU A 192 -2.67 16.02 8.47
CA LEU A 192 -3.11 14.76 9.06
C LEU A 192 -2.00 13.70 8.99
N LEU A 193 -1.38 13.52 7.82
CA LEU A 193 -0.26 12.58 7.65
C LEU A 193 0.92 12.92 8.55
N ARG A 194 1.29 14.21 8.61
CA ARG A 194 2.35 14.71 9.49
C ARG A 194 2.12 14.31 10.95
N ARG A 195 0.93 14.57 11.48
CA ARG A 195 0.58 14.23 12.87
C ARG A 195 0.74 12.72 13.10
N ARG A 196 0.12 11.90 12.25
CA ARG A 196 0.17 10.43 12.36
C ARG A 196 1.59 9.88 12.30
N LEU A 197 2.44 10.42 11.43
CA LEU A 197 3.83 9.96 11.27
C LEU A 197 4.70 10.34 12.47
N ILE A 198 4.58 11.57 12.97
CA ILE A 198 5.28 12.01 14.18
C ILE A 198 4.86 11.16 15.38
N GLU A 199 3.55 10.96 15.59
CA GLU A 199 3.03 10.12 16.66
C GLU A 199 3.52 8.68 16.57
N ARG A 200 3.57 8.11 15.36
CA ARG A 200 4.09 6.76 15.13
C ARG A 200 5.57 6.65 15.51
N LYS A 201 6.37 7.65 15.18
CA LYS A 201 7.81 7.70 15.53
C LYS A 201 8.01 7.83 17.04
N MET A 202 7.20 8.66 17.69
CA MET A 202 7.22 8.82 19.15
C MET A 202 6.82 7.53 19.87
N LYS A 203 5.80 6.82 19.38
CA LYS A 203 5.43 5.48 19.89
C LYS A 203 6.56 4.45 19.73
N GLY A 204 7.45 4.66 18.74
CA GLY A 204 8.65 3.86 18.52
C GLY A 204 9.85 4.28 19.38
N GLY A 205 9.70 5.24 20.30
CA GLY A 205 10.72 5.65 21.26
C GLY A 205 11.50 6.92 20.91
N LEU A 206 11.24 7.56 19.77
CA LEU A 206 11.87 8.85 19.41
C LEU A 206 11.28 10.00 20.24
N SER A 207 12.10 10.99 20.57
CA SER A 207 11.59 12.27 21.09
C SER A 207 10.76 13.01 20.04
N HIS A 208 9.97 14.00 20.48
CA HIS A 208 9.18 14.81 19.56
C HIS A 208 10.05 15.54 18.53
N GLU A 209 11.18 16.10 18.95
CA GLU A 209 12.11 16.83 18.08
C GLU A 209 12.73 15.90 17.03
N GLU A 210 13.18 14.71 17.44
CA GLU A 210 13.71 13.70 16.52
C GLU A 210 12.64 13.20 15.54
N ALA A 211 11.41 12.98 16.01
CA ALA A 211 10.29 12.57 15.16
C ALA A 211 9.92 13.64 14.12
N VAL A 212 9.93 14.93 14.52
CA VAL A 212 9.72 16.07 13.60
C VAL A 212 10.86 16.18 12.59
N SER A 213 12.11 16.00 13.03
CA SER A 213 13.27 15.99 12.15
C SER A 213 13.20 14.86 11.12
N PHE A 214 12.88 13.64 11.58
CA PHE A 214 12.69 12.48 10.72
C PHE A 214 11.58 12.72 9.68
N TYR A 215 10.43 13.25 10.11
CA TYR A 215 9.34 13.58 9.20
C TYR A 215 9.79 14.56 8.11
N LYS A 216 10.50 15.64 8.47
CA LYS A 216 10.96 16.66 7.52
C LYS A 216 11.92 16.09 6.47
N ASN A 217 12.84 15.24 6.91
CA ASN A 217 13.96 14.78 6.08
C ASN A 217 13.66 13.48 5.31
N SER A 218 12.69 12.67 5.77
CA SER A 218 12.38 11.37 5.17
C SER A 218 10.91 11.27 4.76
N ASP A 219 9.98 11.23 5.71
CA ASP A 219 8.58 10.92 5.40
C ASP A 219 7.95 11.96 4.46
N ARG A 220 8.18 13.26 4.69
CA ARG A 220 7.65 14.35 3.86
C ARG A 220 8.18 14.30 2.44
N VAL A 221 9.45 13.92 2.25
CA VAL A 221 10.07 13.76 0.92
C VAL A 221 9.34 12.64 0.17
N ASN A 222 9.11 11.51 0.83
CA ASN A 222 8.37 10.39 0.24
C ASN A 222 6.91 10.75 -0.06
N ILE A 223 6.20 11.40 0.87
CA ILE A 223 4.82 11.87 0.66
C ILE A 223 4.75 12.78 -0.57
N THR A 224 5.63 13.78 -0.63
CA THR A 224 5.66 14.74 -1.73
C THR A 224 5.93 14.04 -3.07
N ARG A 225 6.86 13.07 -3.09
CA ARG A 225 7.19 12.30 -4.29
C ARG A 225 6.01 11.44 -4.75
N VAL A 226 5.37 10.71 -3.83
CA VAL A 226 4.17 9.89 -4.13
C VAL A 226 3.04 10.75 -4.69
N LEU A 227 2.78 11.92 -4.11
CA LEU A 227 1.68 12.80 -4.54
C LEU A 227 1.94 13.54 -5.85
N LYS A 228 3.21 13.77 -6.22
CA LYS A 228 3.58 14.51 -7.44
C LYS A 228 3.84 13.61 -8.63
N ASN A 229 4.32 12.40 -8.40
CA ASN A 229 4.86 11.53 -9.44
C ASN A 229 4.08 10.22 -9.55
N HIS A 230 2.75 10.27 -9.55
CA HIS A 230 1.88 9.12 -9.83
C HIS A 230 1.01 9.37 -11.07
N TYR A 231 0.59 8.29 -11.73
CA TYR A 231 -0.41 8.36 -12.79
C TYR A 231 -1.84 8.30 -12.21
N SER A 232 -2.81 8.85 -12.94
CA SER A 232 -4.22 8.84 -12.55
C SER A 232 -4.74 7.41 -12.37
N ALA A 233 -5.43 7.18 -11.24
CA ALA A 233 -6.00 5.87 -10.92
C ALA A 233 -7.42 5.67 -11.48
N ASP A 234 -7.85 4.42 -11.62
CA ASP A 234 -9.23 4.07 -11.99
C ASP A 234 -10.24 4.45 -10.89
N LEU A 235 -9.79 4.48 -9.64
CA LEU A 235 -10.52 4.97 -8.49
C LEU A 235 -9.63 5.87 -7.64
N GLU A 236 -10.00 7.14 -7.55
CA GLU A 236 -9.36 8.09 -6.64
C GLU A 236 -10.26 8.33 -5.42
N LEU A 237 -9.64 8.25 -4.25
CA LEU A 237 -10.29 8.45 -2.96
C LEU A 237 -9.53 9.52 -2.18
N ILE A 238 -10.23 10.34 -1.41
CA ILE A 238 -9.63 11.16 -0.37
C ILE A 238 -10.12 10.66 1.00
N MET A 239 -9.19 10.42 1.91
CA MET A 239 -9.51 10.11 3.31
C MET A 239 -9.88 11.40 4.04
N ASP A 240 -11.03 11.42 4.69
CA ASP A 240 -11.48 12.53 5.52
C ASP A 240 -10.91 12.46 6.95
N ASP A 241 -11.21 13.48 7.77
CA ASP A 241 -10.73 13.56 9.15
C ASP A 241 -11.29 12.45 10.07
N ASN A 242 -12.39 11.80 9.68
CA ASN A 242 -12.97 10.67 10.41
C ASN A 242 -12.30 9.34 10.03
N GLY A 243 -11.41 9.35 9.04
CA GLY A 243 -10.80 8.15 8.48
C GLY A 243 -11.71 7.40 7.50
N ASP A 244 -12.82 8.01 7.08
CA ASP A 244 -13.66 7.48 5.99
C ASP A 244 -13.22 8.06 4.64
N TYR A 245 -13.83 7.59 3.55
CA TYR A 245 -13.39 7.89 2.19
C TYR A 245 -14.47 8.57 1.34
N ILE A 246 -14.02 9.56 0.57
CA ILE A 246 -14.82 10.24 -0.44
C ILE A 246 -14.21 9.95 -1.80
N ARG A 247 -15.03 9.61 -2.79
CA ARG A 247 -14.59 9.48 -4.19
C ARG A 247 -14.44 10.86 -4.81
N ILE A 248 -13.33 11.09 -5.49
CA ILE A 248 -13.04 12.34 -6.23
C ILE A 248 -12.87 12.08 -7.73
#